data_AF-A0AAX1N9N4-F1
#
_entry.id   AF-A0AAX1N9N4-F1
#
_cell.length_a   1.000
_cell.length_b   1.000
_cell.length_c   1.000
_cell.angle_alpha   90.00
_cell.angle_beta   90.00
_cell.angle_gamma   90.00
#
_symmetry.space_group_name_H-M   'P 1'
#
loop_
_entity.id
_entity.type
_entity.pdbx_description
1 polymer ?
#
loop_
_entity_poly.entity_id
_entity_poly.type
_entity_poly.pdbx_seq_one_letter_code
_entity_poly.pdbx_strand_id
1 'polypeptide(L)'
;MEKTKIDFTMTEGKCQNYFEAFKENLGGKITDNNYRLDNHLGTMDWTAYDIMDGVHFVIADTNLKEPLHIRRKVSKVKDSIHINVVKKGYVSHYFKDFDPCCYEGK
;
A
#
# COMPACT_ATOMS: atom_id res chain seq x y z
N MET A 1 17.81 16.31 -11.54
CA MET A 1 17.79 14.85 -11.33
C MET A 1 16.34 14.41 -11.27
N GLU A 2 15.94 13.54 -12.17
CA GLU A 2 14.59 12.98 -12.21
C GLU A 2 14.41 12.10 -10.95
N LYS A 3 13.43 12.41 -10.10
CA LYS A 3 13.15 11.63 -8.89
C LYS A 3 12.79 10.21 -9.30
N THR A 4 13.54 9.22 -8.83
CA THR A 4 13.30 7.81 -9.17
C THR A 4 12.05 7.35 -8.45
N LYS A 5 10.91 7.37 -9.14
CA LYS A 5 9.62 6.92 -8.62
C LYS A 5 9.64 5.40 -8.44
N ILE A 6 9.26 4.91 -7.26
CA ILE A 6 9.11 3.48 -7.01
C ILE A 6 7.74 3.06 -7.56
N ASP A 7 7.69 2.21 -8.58
CA ASP A 7 6.44 1.76 -9.23
C ASP A 7 6.42 0.24 -9.31
N PHE A 8 5.41 -0.40 -8.71
CA PHE A 8 5.18 -1.82 -8.86
C PHE A 8 3.70 -2.17 -8.86
N THR A 9 3.41 -3.42 -9.24
CA THR A 9 2.05 -3.96 -9.28
C THR A 9 1.87 -5.01 -8.21
N MET A 10 0.70 -5.02 -7.58
CA MET A 10 0.31 -6.04 -6.61
C MET A 10 -1.10 -6.55 -6.89
N THR A 11 -1.41 -7.75 -6.38
CA THR A 11 -2.75 -8.31 -6.41
C THR A 11 -3.53 -7.85 -5.17
N GLU A 12 -4.71 -7.27 -5.37
CA GLU A 12 -5.56 -6.83 -4.27
C GLU A 12 -6.12 -8.03 -3.47
N GLY A 13 -6.51 -7.81 -2.21
CA GLY A 13 -7.04 -8.86 -1.34
C GLY A 13 -6.58 -8.71 0.09
N LYS A 14 -6.21 -9.83 0.73
CA LYS A 14 -5.75 -9.86 2.13
C LYS A 14 -4.47 -9.04 2.31
N CYS A 15 -4.26 -8.51 3.52
CA CYS A 15 -3.09 -7.71 3.87
C CYS A 15 -1.75 -8.41 3.57
N GLN A 16 -1.71 -9.74 3.65
CA GLN A 16 -0.52 -10.52 3.31
C GLN A 16 -0.08 -10.34 1.85
N ASN A 17 -1.01 -10.11 0.92
CA ASN A 17 -0.67 -9.82 -0.48
C ASN A 17 0.13 -8.51 -0.58
N TYR A 18 -0.19 -7.52 0.26
CA TYR A 18 0.55 -6.27 0.32
C TYR A 18 1.93 -6.53 0.91
N PHE A 19 2.04 -7.25 2.02
CA PHE A 19 3.33 -7.49 2.67
C PHE A 19 4.30 -8.24 1.74
N GLU A 20 3.82 -9.29 1.06
CA GLU A 20 4.66 -10.02 0.10
C GLU A 20 5.05 -9.14 -1.10
N ALA A 21 4.12 -8.38 -1.68
CA ALA A 21 4.46 -7.48 -2.78
C ALA A 21 5.50 -6.42 -2.38
N PHE A 22 5.40 -5.86 -1.17
CA PHE A 22 6.37 -4.89 -0.68
C PHE A 22 7.72 -5.55 -0.38
N LYS A 23 7.72 -6.77 0.17
CA LYS A 23 8.94 -7.56 0.37
C LYS A 23 9.65 -7.87 -0.94
N GLU A 24 8.90 -8.29 -1.96
CA GLU A 24 9.44 -8.62 -3.29
C GLU A 24 10.04 -7.39 -4.00
N ASN A 25 9.39 -6.22 -3.88
CA ASN A 25 9.78 -5.03 -4.64
C ASN A 25 10.69 -4.06 -3.88
N LEU A 26 10.60 -4.01 -2.55
CA LEU A 26 11.35 -3.07 -1.70
C LEU A 26 12.38 -3.78 -0.79
N GLY A 27 12.24 -5.10 -0.64
CA GLY A 27 12.95 -5.86 0.39
C GLY A 27 12.27 -5.75 1.75
N GLY A 28 13.06 -5.94 2.81
CA GLY A 28 12.54 -5.99 4.18
C GLY A 28 12.27 -7.41 4.65
N LYS A 29 11.57 -7.55 5.77
CA LYS A 29 11.30 -8.82 6.43
C LYS A 29 9.85 -8.91 6.85
N ILE A 30 9.27 -10.09 6.68
CA ILE A 30 7.97 -10.44 7.23
C ILE A 30 8.23 -11.33 8.45
N THR A 31 7.57 -11.06 9.56
CA THR A 31 7.63 -11.88 10.78
C THR A 31 6.25 -11.90 11.41
N ASP A 32 5.64 -13.08 11.47
CA ASP A 32 4.25 -13.28 11.89
C ASP A 32 3.28 -12.39 11.09
N ASN A 33 2.67 -11.43 11.77
CA ASN A 33 1.73 -10.46 11.21
C ASN A 33 2.37 -9.09 10.95
N ASN A 34 3.70 -9.01 10.90
CA ASN A 34 4.44 -7.76 10.71
C ASN A 34 5.25 -7.75 9.41
N TYR A 35 5.31 -6.60 8.77
CA TYR A 35 6.26 -6.29 7.71
C TYR A 35 7.14 -5.11 8.13
N ARG A 36 8.45 -5.27 8.04
CA ARG A 36 9.43 -4.23 8.38
C ARG A 36 10.43 -4.00 7.25
N LEU A 37 10.55 -2.74 6.84
CA LEU A 37 11.57 -2.22 5.93
C LEU A 37 12.47 -1.26 6.69
N ASP A 38 13.78 -1.44 6.57
CA ASP A 38 14.78 -0.49 7.07
C ASP A 38 15.99 -0.57 6.14
N ASN A 39 16.01 0.28 5.12
CA ASN A 39 17.06 0.30 4.11
C ASN A 39 17.24 1.68 3.48
N HIS A 40 18.00 1.74 2.38
CA HIS A 40 18.31 2.99 1.70
C HIS A 40 17.08 3.73 1.14
N LEU A 41 15.94 3.05 0.92
CA LEU A 41 14.68 3.62 0.44
C LEU A 41 13.89 4.34 1.57
N GLY A 42 14.12 3.96 2.82
CA GLY A 42 13.43 4.49 3.99
C GLY A 42 13.06 3.41 5.00
N THR A 43 12.04 3.70 5.82
CA THR A 43 11.54 2.83 6.86
C THR A 43 10.04 2.55 6.69
N MET A 44 9.63 1.32 6.95
CA MET A 44 8.23 0.91 7.08
C MET A 44 8.10 -0.04 8.26
N ASP A 45 7.07 0.16 9.08
CA ASP A 45 6.71 -0.75 10.17
C ASP A 45 5.19 -0.96 10.17
N TRP A 46 4.77 -2.12 9.67
CA TRP A 46 3.38 -2.43 9.38
C TRP A 46 2.96 -3.68 10.15
N THR A 47 1.84 -3.61 10.86
CA THR A 47 1.25 -4.73 11.58
C THR A 47 -0.17 -4.97 11.09
N ALA A 48 -0.46 -6.21 10.69
CA ALA A 48 -1.79 -6.65 10.30
C ALA A 48 -2.52 -7.31 11.48
N TYR A 49 -3.81 -7.01 11.61
CA TYR A 49 -4.71 -7.58 12.60
C TYR A 49 -5.95 -8.11 11.91
N ASP A 50 -6.35 -9.33 12.27
CA ASP A 50 -7.62 -9.91 11.89
C ASP A 50 -8.61 -9.65 13.03
N ILE A 51 -9.40 -8.59 12.92
CA ILE A 51 -10.29 -8.15 14.02
C ILE A 51 -11.51 -9.06 14.13
N MET A 52 -12.06 -9.47 12.99
CA MET A 52 -13.14 -10.45 12.85
C MET A 52 -13.14 -11.03 11.43
N ASP A 53 -13.96 -12.04 11.18
CA ASP A 53 -14.03 -12.66 9.85
C ASP A 53 -14.34 -11.62 8.75
N GLY A 54 -13.48 -11.57 7.74
CA GLY A 54 -13.58 -10.63 6.62
C GLY A 54 -13.16 -9.19 6.91
N VAL A 55 -12.72 -8.85 8.14
CA VAL A 55 -12.25 -7.50 8.48
C VAL A 55 -10.77 -7.53 8.87
N HIS A 56 -9.94 -7.06 7.94
CA HIS A 56 -8.51 -6.92 8.13
C HIS A 56 -8.15 -5.46 8.43
N PHE A 57 -7.29 -5.25 9.41
CA PHE A 57 -6.82 -3.93 9.82
C PHE A 57 -5.30 -3.88 9.76
N VAL A 58 -4.74 -2.78 9.24
CA VAL A 58 -3.29 -2.56 9.22
C VAL A 58 -2.99 -1.26 9.93
N ILE A 59 -2.11 -1.33 10.93
CA ILE A 59 -1.43 -0.14 11.46
C ILE A 59 -0.10 -0.04 10.73
N ALA A 60 0.13 1.09 10.09
CA ALA A 60 1.32 1.32 9.29
C ALA A 60 1.98 2.64 9.68
N ASP A 61 3.27 2.59 9.98
CA ASP A 61 4.16 3.74 9.93
C ASP A 61 5.07 3.62 8.71
N THR A 62 5.19 4.70 7.94
CA THR A 62 5.92 4.72 6.67
C THR A 62 6.64 6.05 6.49
N ASN A 63 7.95 5.96 6.27
CA ASN A 63 8.79 7.08 5.93
C ASN A 63 9.71 6.69 4.76
N LEU A 64 9.28 7.00 3.54
CA LEU A 64 10.06 6.77 2.33
C LEU A 64 10.68 8.06 1.82
N LYS A 65 11.88 7.95 1.25
CA LYS A 65 12.58 9.08 0.62
C LYS A 65 11.96 9.48 -0.73
N GLU A 66 11.32 8.52 -1.40
CA GLU A 66 10.71 8.71 -2.71
C GLU A 66 9.22 8.31 -2.70
N PRO A 67 8.38 8.92 -3.54
CA PRO A 67 6.98 8.53 -3.67
C PRO A 67 6.84 7.09 -4.18
N LEU A 68 5.93 6.35 -3.55
CA LEU A 68 5.56 4.99 -3.94
C LEU A 68 4.27 5.01 -4.76
N HIS A 69 4.27 4.35 -5.91
CA HIS A 69 3.11 4.19 -6.78
C HIS A 69 2.81 2.72 -6.98
N ILE A 70 1.59 2.33 -6.62
CA ILE A 70 1.20 0.93 -6.58
C ILE A 70 0.01 0.74 -7.49
N ARG A 71 0.16 -0.11 -8.50
CA ARG A 71 -0.94 -0.53 -9.36
C ARG A 71 -1.57 -1.78 -8.76
N ARG A 72 -2.88 -1.74 -8.55
CA ARG A 72 -3.63 -2.86 -8.00
C ARG A 72 -4.29 -3.64 -9.13
N LYS A 73 -3.96 -4.92 -9.24
CA LYS A 73 -4.72 -5.87 -10.07
C LYS A 73 -5.88 -6.39 -9.24
N VAL A 74 -7.09 -6.19 -9.76
CA VAL A 74 -8.32 -6.68 -9.13
C VAL A 74 -8.23 -8.20 -8.99
N SER A 75 -8.40 -8.69 -7.76
CA SER A 75 -8.54 -10.13 -7.50
C SER A 75 -9.87 -10.62 -8.06
N LYS A 76 -9.90 -11.86 -8.57
CA LYS A 76 -11.15 -12.51 -9.02
C LYS A 76 -12.13 -12.83 -7.87
N VAL A 77 -11.71 -12.61 -6.62
CA VAL A 77 -12.42 -13.03 -5.41
C VAL A 77 -12.89 -11.79 -4.64
N LYS A 78 -14.21 -11.54 -4.71
CA LYS A 78 -15.03 -10.67 -3.85
C LYS A 78 -14.62 -9.18 -3.80
N ASP A 79 -15.59 -8.30 -3.95
CA ASP A 79 -15.38 -6.86 -3.74
C ASP A 79 -14.94 -6.61 -2.30
N SER A 80 -13.79 -5.96 -2.14
CA SER A 80 -13.26 -5.54 -0.84
C SER A 80 -13.36 -4.03 -0.73
N ILE A 81 -13.82 -3.55 0.43
CA ILE A 81 -13.82 -2.11 0.74
C ILE A 81 -12.50 -1.81 1.45
N HIS A 82 -11.72 -0.88 0.89
CA HIS A 82 -10.48 -0.40 1.49
C HIS A 82 -10.65 1.02 2.02
N ILE A 83 -10.49 1.17 3.33
CA ILE A 83 -10.58 2.45 4.04
C ILE A 83 -9.19 2.78 4.57
N ASN A 84 -8.66 3.94 4.19
CA ASN A 84 -7.42 4.46 4.75
C ASN A 84 -7.73 5.63 5.69
N VAL A 85 -7.18 5.60 6.89
CA VAL A 85 -7.20 6.73 7.83
C VAL A 85 -5.77 7.20 8.03
N VAL A 86 -5.45 8.39 7.53
CA VAL A 86 -4.08 8.92 7.52
C VAL A 86 -3.92 10.00 8.59
N LYS A 87 -3.10 9.72 9.60
CA LYS A 87 -2.75 10.69 10.65
C LYS A 87 -1.78 11.77 10.14
N LYS A 88 -0.81 11.40 9.30
CA LYS A 88 0.21 12.29 8.71
C LYS A 88 0.67 11.72 7.37
N GLY A 89 0.92 12.60 6.40
CA GLY A 89 1.35 12.24 5.04
C GLY A 89 0.21 12.36 4.02
N TYR A 90 0.42 11.82 2.83
CA TYR A 90 -0.56 11.83 1.74
C TYR A 90 -0.65 10.45 1.10
N VAL A 91 -1.87 9.94 0.98
CA VAL A 91 -2.19 8.70 0.27
C VAL A 91 -3.36 9.01 -0.65
N SER A 92 -3.23 8.70 -1.93
CA SER A 92 -4.32 8.83 -2.89
C SER A 92 -4.56 7.52 -3.63
N HIS A 93 -5.83 7.19 -3.78
CA HIS A 93 -6.29 6.00 -4.48
C HIS A 93 -7.07 6.45 -5.70
N TYR A 94 -6.63 6.03 -6.89
CA TYR A 94 -7.33 6.29 -8.14
C TYR A 94 -7.85 4.96 -8.68
N PHE A 95 -9.10 4.98 -9.15
CA PHE A 95 -9.63 3.90 -9.97
C PHE A 95 -9.39 4.25 -11.44
N LYS A 96 -9.13 3.27 -12.30
CA LYS A 96 -8.76 3.52 -13.70
C LYS A 96 -9.83 4.27 -14.50
N ASP A 97 -11.08 4.25 -14.02
CA ASP A 97 -12.21 4.99 -14.60
C ASP A 97 -12.33 6.44 -14.07
N PHE A 98 -11.42 6.85 -13.18
CA PHE A 98 -11.31 8.21 -12.67
C PHE A 98 -10.13 8.88 -13.38
N ASP A 99 -10.41 9.59 -14.48
CA ASP A 99 -9.43 10.43 -15.15
C ASP A 99 -9.23 11.73 -14.33
N PRO A 100 -8.06 11.95 -13.70
CA PRO A 100 -7.82 13.17 -12.94
C PRO A 100 -7.77 14.43 -13.83
N CYS A 101 -7.76 14.32 -15.16
CA CYS A 101 -7.85 15.48 -16.06
C CYS A 101 -9.21 16.20 -16.01
N CYS A 102 -10.22 15.63 -15.35
CA CYS A 102 -11.56 16.23 -15.25
C CYS A 102 -11.93 16.77 -13.86
N TYR A 103 -11.01 16.75 -12.89
CA TYR A 103 -11.25 17.31 -11.55
C TYR A 103 -10.57 18.69 -11.41
N GLU A 104 -11.04 19.67 -12.18
CA GLU A 104 -10.89 21.06 -11.79
C GLU A 104 -11.91 21.36 -10.69
N GLY A 105 -11.41 21.78 -9.53
CA GLY A 105 -12.23 22.06 -8.36
C GLY A 105 -13.40 23.00 -8.68
N LYS A 106 -14.56 22.67 -8.11
CA LYS A 106 -15.61 23.64 -7.82
C LYS A 106 -15.62 23.92 -6.33
#